data_AF-A0A9W8ZR85-F1
#
_entry.id   AF-A0A9W8ZR85-F1
#
_cell.length_a   1.000
_cell.length_b   1.000
_cell.length_c   1.000
_cell.angle_alpha   90.00
_cell.angle_beta   90.00
_cell.angle_gamma   90.00
#
_symmetry.space_group_name_H-M   'P 1'
#
loop_
_entity.id
_entity.type
_entity.pdbx_description
1 polymer ?
#
loop_
_entity_poly.entity_id
_entity_poly.type
_entity_poly.pdbx_seq_one_letter_code
_entity_poly.pdbx_strand_id
1 'polypeptide(L)'
;MRRSLPKLQRLFNERQTRKISDADRAGYLYAYVNNNEWKIGTTNDFFRRQKQWDKSCPDISRLWLPPIKVANRRRAESLAHLMLEIACINRPRAYCHLCRRKHVEKFLFTQSWTVAWITIIEPILLTAATA
;
A
#
# COMPACT_ATOMS: atom_id res chain seq x y z
N MET A 1 -11.45 -7.32 8.91
CA MET A 1 -10.95 -8.59 9.49
C MET A 1 -9.59 -8.89 8.89
N ARG A 2 -8.58 -8.97 9.75
CA ARG A 2 -7.21 -9.34 9.41
C ARG A 2 -7.16 -10.86 9.18
N ARG A 3 -6.38 -11.32 8.19
CA ARG A 3 -6.19 -12.76 7.94
C ARG A 3 -5.28 -13.35 9.02
N SER A 4 -5.41 -14.65 9.28
CA SER A 4 -4.51 -15.37 10.18
C SER A 4 -3.09 -15.40 9.62
N LEU A 5 -2.09 -15.42 10.50
CA LEU A 5 -0.68 -15.45 10.10
C LEU A 5 -0.33 -16.64 9.19
N PRO A 6 -0.78 -17.90 9.45
CA PRO A 6 -0.52 -19.01 8.53
C PRO A 6 -1.07 -18.76 7.12
N LYS A 7 -2.25 -18.15 7.01
CA LYS A 7 -2.84 -17.80 5.72
C LYS A 7 -2.04 -16.72 5.00
N LEU A 8 -1.53 -15.71 5.72
CA LEU A 8 -0.68 -14.67 5.15
C LEU A 8 0.64 -15.24 4.65
N GLN A 9 1.30 -16.11 5.42
CA GLN A 9 2.55 -16.74 5.02
C GLN A 9 2.37 -17.59 3.76
N ARG A 10 1.30 -18.39 3.70
CA ARG A 10 0.99 -19.19 2.50
C ARG A 10 0.81 -18.31 1.27
N LEU A 11 0.01 -17.25 1.38
CA LEU A 11 -0.22 -16.31 0.27
C LEU A 11 1.07 -15.58 -0.15
N PHE A 12 1.95 -15.28 0.80
CA PHE A 12 3.23 -14.65 0.51
C PHE A 12 4.11 -15.57 -0.35
N ASN A 13 4.26 -16.83 0.06
CA ASN A 13 5.01 -17.83 -0.69
C ASN A 13 4.42 -18.08 -2.09
N GLU A 14 3.08 -18.19 -2.20
CA GLU A 14 2.37 -18.33 -3.49
C GLU A 14 2.62 -17.14 -4.42
N ARG A 15 2.71 -15.92 -3.88
CA ARG A 15 2.91 -14.69 -4.67
C ARG A 15 4.34 -14.52 -5.15
N GLN A 16 5.32 -14.95 -4.36
CA GLN A 16 6.73 -14.94 -4.77
C GLN A 16 6.99 -15.90 -5.94
N THR A 17 6.41 -17.11 -5.91
CA THR A 17 6.68 -18.16 -6.90
C THR A 17 5.80 -18.09 -8.14
N ARG A 18 4.73 -17.29 -8.12
CA ARG A 18 3.84 -17.08 -9.28
C ARG A 18 4.69 -16.66 -10.50
N LYS A 19 4.31 -17.06 -11.71
CA LYS A 19 4.94 -16.51 -12.93
C LYS A 19 4.61 -15.03 -13.09
N ILE A 20 5.58 -14.23 -13.54
CA ILE A 20 5.36 -12.83 -13.92
C ILE A 20 4.51 -12.83 -15.20
N SER A 21 3.50 -11.96 -15.24
CA SER A 21 2.63 -11.78 -16.40
C SER A 21 2.74 -10.34 -16.92
N ASP A 22 2.25 -10.06 -18.13
CA ASP A 22 2.21 -8.70 -18.68
C ASP A 22 1.46 -7.69 -17.79
N ALA A 23 0.52 -8.19 -16.99
CA ALA A 23 -0.18 -7.41 -15.99
C ALA A 23 0.76 -6.81 -14.93
N ASP A 24 1.88 -7.48 -14.65
CA ASP A 24 2.90 -7.07 -13.69
C ASP A 24 3.86 -6.01 -14.21
N ARG A 25 3.76 -5.57 -15.48
CA ARG A 25 4.67 -4.59 -16.10
C ARG A 25 5.08 -3.43 -15.17
N ALA A 26 6.23 -2.84 -15.47
CA ALA A 26 6.84 -1.78 -14.68
C ALA A 26 5.91 -0.61 -14.34
N GLY A 27 6.24 0.06 -13.23
CA GLY A 27 5.53 1.23 -12.75
C GLY A 27 6.07 1.68 -11.41
N TYR A 28 5.17 2.14 -10.55
CA TYR A 28 5.48 2.71 -9.26
C TYR A 28 4.65 2.07 -8.17
N LEU A 29 5.26 1.81 -7.02
CA LEU A 29 4.58 1.75 -5.74
C LEU A 29 4.45 3.16 -5.20
N TYR A 30 3.29 3.49 -4.67
CA TYR A 30 3.07 4.75 -3.99
C TYR A 30 2.48 4.50 -2.61
N ALA A 31 2.78 5.43 -1.70
CA ALA A 31 2.15 5.52 -0.41
C ALA A 31 1.63 6.94 -0.16
N TYR A 32 0.52 7.02 0.55
CA TYR A 32 0.12 8.24 1.24
C TYR A 32 -0.38 7.91 2.65
N VAL A 33 -0.33 8.90 3.53
CA VAL A 33 -0.87 8.81 4.88
C VAL A 33 -1.90 9.91 5.10
N ASN A 34 -3.01 9.57 5.75
CA ASN A 34 -3.99 10.54 6.23
C ASN A 34 -4.48 10.11 7.62
N ASN A 35 -4.37 10.99 8.63
CA ASN A 35 -4.69 10.67 10.03
C ASN A 35 -4.04 9.37 10.53
N ASN A 36 -2.73 9.18 10.28
CA ASN A 36 -1.96 7.96 10.56
C ASN A 36 -2.45 6.67 9.87
N GLU A 37 -3.44 6.75 8.98
CA GLU A 37 -3.85 5.62 8.14
C GLU A 37 -3.07 5.63 6.83
N TRP A 38 -2.38 4.53 6.57
CA TRP A 38 -1.56 4.36 5.37
C TRP A 38 -2.36 3.72 4.26
N LYS A 39 -2.24 4.27 3.05
CA LYS A 39 -2.65 3.60 1.82
C LYS A 39 -1.45 3.36 0.94
N ILE A 40 -1.32 2.11 0.49
CA ILE A 40 -0.32 1.68 -0.47
C ILE A 40 -1.04 1.26 -1.73
N GLY A 41 -0.52 1.65 -2.88
CA GLY A 41 -1.00 1.11 -4.14
C GLY A 41 0.02 1.17 -5.25
N THR A 42 -0.41 0.78 -6.45
CA THR A 42 0.43 0.85 -7.65
C THR A 42 -0.16 1.68 -8.80
N THR A 43 0.73 2.22 -9.64
CA THR A 43 0.37 3.00 -10.83
C THR A 43 1.48 2.99 -11.88
N ASN A 44 1.15 3.37 -13.11
CA ASN A 44 2.14 3.66 -14.17
C ASN A 44 2.55 5.11 -14.19
N ASP A 45 1.68 5.96 -13.66
CA ASP A 45 1.81 7.41 -13.69
C ASP A 45 1.40 7.89 -12.30
N PHE A 46 2.40 8.33 -11.54
CA PHE A 46 2.23 8.76 -10.17
C PHE A 46 1.44 10.07 -10.07
N PHE A 47 1.80 11.07 -10.86
CA PHE A 47 1.14 12.37 -10.83
C PHE A 47 -0.31 12.30 -11.29
N ARG A 48 -0.62 11.51 -12.31
CA ARG A 48 -2.02 11.28 -12.71
C ARG A 48 -2.81 10.56 -11.63
N ARG A 49 -2.19 9.60 -10.94
CA ARG A 49 -2.84 8.87 -9.84
C ARG A 49 -3.11 9.78 -8.64
N GLN A 50 -2.17 10.65 -8.29
CA GLN A 50 -2.33 11.67 -7.26
C GLN A 50 -3.53 12.58 -7.58
N LYS A 51 -3.55 13.19 -8.77
CA LYS A 51 -4.68 14.02 -9.24
C LYS A 51 -6.01 13.27 -9.22
N GLN A 52 -6.04 11.99 -9.60
CA GLN A 52 -7.25 11.17 -9.56
C GLN A 52 -7.77 11.01 -8.12
N TRP A 53 -6.88 10.75 -7.17
CA TRP A 53 -7.24 10.64 -5.76
C TRP A 53 -7.70 11.97 -5.17
N ASP A 54 -7.01 13.06 -5.49
CA ASP A 54 -7.37 14.39 -4.99
C ASP A 54 -8.74 14.83 -5.54
N LYS A 55 -9.05 14.50 -6.80
CA LYS A 55 -10.39 14.71 -7.37
C LYS A 55 -11.46 13.80 -6.75
N SER A 56 -11.14 12.53 -6.51
CA SER A 56 -12.13 11.54 -6.03
C SER A 56 -12.41 11.65 -4.53
N CYS A 57 -11.44 12.12 -3.77
CA CYS A 57 -11.52 12.35 -2.33
C CYS A 57 -10.60 13.53 -2.00
N PRO A 58 -11.13 14.76 -1.91
CA PRO A 58 -10.34 15.97 -1.67
C PRO A 58 -9.97 16.12 -0.19
N ASP A 59 -9.14 15.20 0.30
CA ASP A 59 -8.64 15.22 1.68
C ASP A 59 -7.34 16.03 1.76
N ILE A 60 -7.42 17.24 2.33
CA ILE A 60 -6.30 18.16 2.46
C ILE A 60 -5.21 17.67 3.43
N SER A 61 -5.52 16.69 4.29
CA SER A 61 -4.56 16.12 5.24
C SER A 61 -3.69 15.01 4.62
N ARG A 62 -3.93 14.67 3.35
CA ARG A 62 -3.22 13.60 2.65
C ARG A 62 -1.78 14.01 2.36
N LEU A 63 -0.84 13.36 3.03
CA LEU A 63 0.58 13.47 2.72
C LEU A 63 1.00 12.37 1.78
N TRP A 64 1.48 12.74 0.59
CA TRP A 64 2.05 11.82 -0.39
C TRP A 64 3.54 11.65 -0.17
N LEU A 65 4.02 10.41 -0.22
CA LEU A 65 5.43 10.08 -0.06
C LEU A 65 6.05 9.80 -1.45
N PRO A 66 7.38 9.95 -1.61
CA PRO A 66 8.05 9.65 -2.86
C PRO A 66 7.72 8.24 -3.37
N PRO A 67 7.33 8.08 -4.64
CA PRO A 67 7.01 6.76 -5.19
C PRO A 67 8.28 5.95 -5.47
N ILE A 68 8.20 4.63 -5.31
CA ILE A 68 9.29 3.70 -5.60
C ILE A 68 9.06 3.07 -6.97
N LYS A 69 10.03 3.20 -7.89
CA LYS A 69 9.96 2.58 -9.21
C LYS A 69 10.22 1.08 -9.09
N VAL A 70 9.40 0.27 -9.77
CA VAL A 70 9.43 -1.19 -9.68
C VAL A 70 9.24 -1.85 -11.05
N ALA A 71 9.91 -2.98 -11.27
CA ALA A 71 9.79 -3.76 -12.50
C ALA A 71 8.46 -4.54 -12.56
N ASN A 72 8.01 -5.08 -11.42
CA ASN A 72 6.85 -5.96 -11.31
C ASN A 72 5.76 -5.38 -10.41
N ARG A 73 5.08 -4.31 -10.85
CA ARG A 73 4.36 -3.43 -9.93
C ARG A 73 3.19 -4.08 -9.17
N ARG A 74 2.45 -5.00 -9.80
CA ARG A 74 1.29 -5.67 -9.18
C ARG A 74 1.73 -6.75 -8.20
N ARG A 75 2.79 -7.50 -8.53
CA ARG A 75 3.45 -8.41 -7.59
C ARG A 75 3.97 -7.66 -6.38
N ALA A 76 4.72 -6.60 -6.60
CA ALA A 76 5.32 -5.80 -5.54
C ALA A 76 4.23 -5.24 -4.60
N GLU A 77 3.13 -4.70 -5.14
CA GLU A 77 1.99 -4.24 -4.35
C GLU A 77 1.38 -5.38 -3.52
N SER A 78 1.19 -6.56 -4.13
CA SER A 78 0.62 -7.73 -3.45
C SER A 78 1.49 -8.21 -2.29
N LEU A 79 2.81 -8.27 -2.48
CA LEU A 79 3.76 -8.67 -1.45
C LEU A 79 3.81 -7.63 -0.33
N ALA A 80 3.90 -6.35 -0.68
CA ALA A 80 3.85 -5.25 0.28
C ALA A 80 2.58 -5.30 1.13
N HIS A 81 1.41 -5.50 0.53
CA HIS A 81 0.14 -5.59 1.26
C HIS A 81 0.11 -6.78 2.24
N LEU A 82 0.72 -7.91 1.90
CA LEU A 82 0.82 -9.06 2.78
C LEU A 82 1.75 -8.77 3.98
N MET A 83 2.94 -8.21 3.71
CA MET A 83 3.90 -7.83 4.75
C MET A 83 3.33 -6.76 5.68
N LEU A 84 2.65 -5.75 5.13
CA LEU A 84 1.99 -4.70 5.91
C LEU A 84 0.82 -5.24 6.72
N GLU A 85 0.08 -6.23 6.22
CA GLU A 85 -0.96 -6.89 7.02
C GLU A 85 -0.39 -7.72 8.18
N ILE A 86 0.84 -8.21 8.07
CA ILE A 86 1.57 -8.83 9.18
C ILE A 86 2.06 -7.78 10.18
N ALA A 87 2.52 -6.62 9.72
CA ALA A 87 3.06 -5.57 10.58
C ALA A 87 2.00 -4.68 11.24
N CYS A 88 0.86 -4.44 10.59
CA CYS A 88 -0.13 -3.47 11.06
C CYS A 88 -0.91 -3.97 12.29
N ILE A 89 -1.34 -3.02 13.13
CA ILE A 89 -2.24 -3.32 14.25
C ILE A 89 -3.67 -3.53 13.78
N ASN A 90 -4.10 -2.81 12.75
CA ASN A 90 -5.46 -2.86 12.24
C ASN A 90 -5.51 -2.52 10.75
N ARG A 91 -6.58 -2.97 10.09
CA ARG A 91 -6.96 -2.59 8.73
C ARG A 91 -8.29 -1.85 8.76
N PRO A 92 -8.27 -0.52 8.92
CA PRO A 92 -9.48 0.29 8.98
C PRO A 92 -10.35 0.09 7.74
N ARG A 93 -11.66 0.03 7.97
CA ARG A 93 -12.69 -0.04 6.93
C ARG A 93 -13.78 0.96 7.25
N ALA A 94 -13.45 2.24 7.13
CA ALA A 94 -14.36 3.33 7.43
C ALA A 94 -14.98 3.92 6.14
N TYR A 95 -16.20 4.44 6.29
CA TYR A 95 -16.75 5.35 5.30
C TYR A 95 -16.02 6.68 5.39
N CYS A 96 -15.53 7.16 4.26
CA CYS A 96 -14.97 8.50 4.20
C CYS A 96 -16.10 9.53 4.22
N HIS A 97 -16.04 10.50 5.14
CA HIS A 97 -17.02 11.57 5.22
C HIS A 97 -16.99 12.51 3.99
N LEU A 98 -15.83 12.66 3.35
CA LEU A 98 -15.62 13.54 2.20
C LEU A 98 -16.19 12.94 0.90
N CYS A 99 -15.84 11.69 0.58
CA CYS A 99 -16.25 11.07 -0.69
C CYS A 99 -17.44 10.11 -0.56
N ARG A 100 -17.93 9.86 0.66
CA ARG A 100 -19.04 8.93 0.99
C ARG A 100 -18.82 7.48 0.56
N ARG A 101 -17.59 7.12 0.18
CA ARG A 101 -17.20 5.75 -0.20
C ARG A 101 -16.46 5.08 0.94
N LYS A 102 -16.56 3.76 0.98
CA LYS A 102 -15.78 2.93 1.91
C LYS A 102 -14.35 2.83 1.41
N HIS A 103 -13.41 3.41 2.14
CA HIS A 103 -11.99 3.23 1.83
C HIS A 103 -11.53 1.88 2.37
N VAL A 104 -10.95 1.08 1.48
CA VAL A 104 -10.38 -0.23 1.78
C VAL A 104 -8.87 -0.22 1.58
N GLU A 105 -8.24 -1.27 2.10
CA GLU A 105 -6.79 -1.48 2.00
C GLU A 105 -5.97 -0.38 2.67
N LYS A 106 -6.45 0.05 3.83
CA LYS A 106 -5.71 0.91 4.75
C LYS A 106 -4.99 0.08 5.81
N PHE A 107 -3.89 0.62 6.31
CA PHE A 107 -3.08 0.03 7.37
C PHE A 107 -2.87 1.07 8.47
N LEU A 108 -3.09 0.66 9.71
CA LEU A 108 -2.87 1.49 10.89
C LEU A 108 -1.71 0.92 11.70
N PHE A 109 -0.88 1.81 12.23
CA PHE A 109 0.28 1.52 13.06
C PHE A 109 0.22 2.36 14.35
N THR A 110 0.95 1.94 15.39
CA THR A 110 1.01 2.69 16.66
C THR A 110 1.96 3.86 16.60
N GLN A 111 2.97 3.78 15.74
CA GLN A 111 3.97 4.83 15.56
C GLN A 111 3.38 6.05 14.83
N SER A 112 3.98 7.22 15.04
CA SER A 112 3.70 8.40 14.21
C SER A 112 4.05 8.11 12.75
N TRP A 113 3.46 8.87 11.82
CA TRP A 113 3.69 8.64 10.40
C TRP A 113 5.18 8.71 10.00
N THR A 114 5.98 9.62 10.59
CA THR A 114 7.41 9.73 10.30
C THR A 114 8.17 8.48 10.70
N VAL A 115 7.92 7.99 11.92
CA VAL A 115 8.58 6.80 12.46
C VAL A 115 8.12 5.55 11.70
N ALA A 116 6.80 5.41 11.44
CA ALA A 116 6.26 4.30 10.67
C ALA A 116 6.83 4.26 9.25
N TRP A 117 7.02 5.41 8.59
CA TRP A 117 7.63 5.49 7.26
C TRP A 117 9.01 4.83 7.26
N ILE A 118 9.90 5.33 8.12
CA ILE A 118 11.32 4.93 8.17
C ILE A 118 11.48 3.48 8.63
N THR A 119 10.70 3.06 9.63
CA THR A 119 10.94 1.78 10.32
C THR A 119 10.13 0.61 9.75
N ILE A 120 9.02 0.87 9.05
CA ILE A 120 8.09 -0.17 8.61
C ILE A 120 7.76 -0.02 7.13
N ILE A 121 7.17 1.10 6.72
CA ILE A 121 6.56 1.24 5.40
C ILE A 121 7.62 1.19 4.30
N GLU A 122 8.59 2.10 4.33
CA GLU A 122 9.62 2.21 3.28
C GLU A 122 10.45 0.92 3.17
N PRO A 123 10.96 0.32 4.27
CA PRO A 123 11.67 -0.96 4.19
C PRO A 123 10.85 -2.08 3.54
N ILE A 124 9.55 -2.18 3.85
CA ILE A 124 8.65 -3.17 3.25
C ILE A 124 8.45 -2.88 1.76
N LEU A 125 8.23 -1.63 1.37
CA LEU A 125 8.06 -1.27 -0.04
C LEU A 125 9.33 -1.53 -0.86
N LEU A 126 10.51 -1.24 -0.31
CA LEU A 126 11.79 -1.53 -0.95
C LEU A 126 12.04 -3.04 -1.08
N THR A 127 11.72 -3.82 -0.06
CA THR A 127 11.84 -5.29 -0.12
C THR A 127 10.88 -5.87 -1.16
N ALA A 128 9.64 -5.37 -1.22
CA ALA A 128 8.67 -5.82 -2.20
C ALA A 128 9.03 -5.38 -3.64
N ALA A 129 9.73 -4.25 -3.79
CA ALA A 129 10.19 -3.74 -5.08
C ALA A 129 11.25 -4.63 -5.74
N THR A 130 12.00 -5.39 -4.94
CA THR A 130 13.10 -6.27 -5.40
C THR A 130 12.71 -7.73 -5.58
N ALA A 131 11.44 -8.10 -5.37
CA ALA A 131 10.92 -9.48 -5.43
C ALA A 131 10.16 -9.79 -6.74
#